data_AF-A0A356VYK3-F1
#
_entry.id   AF-A0A356VYK3-F1
#
_cell.length_a   1.000
_cell.length_b   1.000
_cell.length_c   1.000
_cell.angle_alpha   90.00
_cell.angle_beta   90.00
_cell.angle_gamma   90.00
#
_symmetry.space_group_name_H-M   'P 1'
#
loop_
_entity.id
_entity.type
_entity.pdbx_description
1 polymer ?
#
loop_
_entity_poly.entity_id
_entity_poly.type
_entity_poly.pdbx_seq_one_letter_code
_entity_poly.pdbx_strand_id
1 'polypeptide(L)'
;MTSTTSFPERLREFRATCLQALKGNAGVAALYALLQILLLPVIVLINLQNAVSNYNAGLPAAAAGTAKQAESLASTLARSYNSLLQVLLPGAAVPMALLLAVVLCVRLFGYMQNRRSVDLYHALPVGRVPMLLGRWCAGLAVLFVPQAIGFGALALVARAFGIPGTGSGAFSAGFGLLWLFLGTAAAFTFAVFMAVCSGNTMDAVLSILGVNAGYPALLFCAQYLTMLTLPGYAISDGPSSATVYTLFAPFAAAFLPFLPGGLAGAGFVAWWLCFTAALLAASCLLYLRRKSEAAEDHFAFPIPKGVIRFLVTAAGGLGFGLILNQQGWGSFLFGAVAGSLIAHVVVEAIYSRGFRRMKRSLPWYGAFLVAFVVFYGILATGCFGYDTRIPNAADVEAVALEKTLSSYGGDKSIYDGKTHRTAIASLKPQLTEPENIARITKIHREIVDLYRPDGRFYTPLRQYSGPRIVFDYKLKNGKHLKRTYQYSWTAGGPESEKYERYTGAARQISEIPEFIESSDVVFFAEPE
;
A
#
# COMPACT_ATOMS: atom_id res chain seq x y z
N MET A 1 -49.89 10.28 -4.42
CA MET A 1 -50.31 9.71 -3.13
C MET A 1 -49.15 8.94 -2.54
N THR A 2 -48.52 9.50 -1.50
CA THR A 2 -47.40 8.91 -0.77
C THR A 2 -47.95 8.10 0.40
N SER A 3 -48.08 6.79 0.22
CA SER A 3 -48.36 5.87 1.33
C SER A 3 -47.07 5.65 2.12
N THR A 4 -47.03 6.18 3.34
CA THR A 4 -45.91 6.11 4.29
C THR A 4 -46.10 4.98 5.29
N THR A 5 -46.33 3.75 4.82
CA THR A 5 -46.29 2.53 5.65
C THR A 5 -45.67 1.37 4.86
N SER A 6 -44.33 1.30 4.77
CA SER A 6 -43.66 0.38 3.82
C SER A 6 -42.52 -0.49 4.41
N PHE A 7 -42.61 -0.93 5.66
CA PHE A 7 -41.61 -1.85 6.21
C PHE A 7 -41.77 -3.33 5.78
N PRO A 8 -42.97 -3.94 5.73
CA PRO A 8 -43.08 -5.33 5.30
C PRO A 8 -42.84 -5.53 3.80
N GLU A 9 -43.26 -4.59 2.94
CA GLU A 9 -43.09 -4.69 1.48
C GLU A 9 -41.62 -4.55 1.06
N ARG A 10 -40.89 -3.53 1.55
CA ARG A 10 -39.47 -3.33 1.20
C ARG A 10 -38.58 -4.46 1.67
N LEU A 11 -38.86 -5.05 2.83
CA LEU A 11 -38.09 -6.18 3.35
C LEU A 11 -38.36 -7.46 2.55
N ARG A 12 -39.61 -7.65 2.09
CA ARG A 12 -39.98 -8.74 1.19
C ARG A 12 -39.34 -8.59 -0.19
N GLU A 13 -39.36 -7.39 -0.76
CA GLU A 13 -38.66 -7.02 -2.00
C GLU A 13 -37.15 -7.29 -1.92
N PHE A 14 -36.51 -6.85 -0.84
CA PHE A 14 -35.09 -7.10 -0.57
C PHE A 14 -34.77 -8.60 -0.50
N ARG A 15 -35.57 -9.37 0.25
CA ARG A 15 -35.36 -10.82 0.36
C ARG A 15 -35.56 -11.53 -0.98
N ALA A 16 -36.60 -11.17 -1.72
CA ALA A 16 -36.89 -11.75 -3.02
C ALA A 16 -35.75 -11.49 -4.02
N THR A 17 -35.29 -10.25 -4.11
CA THR A 17 -34.16 -9.88 -4.98
C THR A 17 -32.85 -10.54 -4.57
N CYS A 18 -32.57 -10.63 -3.26
CA CYS A 18 -31.40 -11.34 -2.74
C CYS A 18 -31.41 -12.83 -3.08
N LEU A 19 -32.52 -13.53 -2.80
CA LEU A 19 -32.66 -14.96 -3.07
C LEU A 19 -32.60 -15.27 -4.57
N GLN A 20 -33.22 -14.44 -5.40
CA GLN A 20 -33.16 -14.61 -6.85
C GLN A 20 -31.74 -14.42 -7.38
N ALA A 21 -31.03 -13.39 -6.90
CA ALA A 21 -29.65 -13.13 -7.27
C ALA A 21 -28.71 -14.26 -6.80
N LEU A 22 -28.94 -14.82 -5.61
CA LEU A 22 -28.21 -15.98 -5.10
C LEU A 22 -28.42 -17.21 -5.98
N LYS A 23 -29.67 -17.55 -6.29
CA LYS A 23 -30.00 -18.69 -7.16
C LYS A 23 -29.35 -18.54 -8.55
N GLY A 24 -29.39 -17.34 -9.13
CA GLY A 24 -28.78 -17.06 -10.42
C GLY A 24 -27.25 -17.14 -10.45
N ASN A 25 -26.58 -17.06 -9.30
CA ASN A 25 -25.12 -17.09 -9.19
C ASN A 25 -24.58 -18.31 -8.41
N ALA A 26 -25.43 -19.30 -8.11
CA ALA A 26 -25.03 -20.49 -7.37
C ALA A 26 -23.89 -21.27 -8.07
N GLY A 27 -23.91 -21.36 -9.41
CA GLY A 27 -22.83 -21.99 -10.16
C GLY A 27 -21.48 -21.26 -10.03
N VAL A 28 -21.50 -19.93 -9.96
CA VAL A 28 -20.30 -19.11 -9.74
C VAL A 28 -19.76 -19.31 -8.32
N ALA A 29 -20.65 -19.39 -7.32
CA ALA A 29 -20.29 -19.69 -5.94
C ALA A 29 -19.65 -21.09 -5.81
N ALA A 30 -20.23 -22.09 -6.47
CA ALA A 30 -19.72 -23.47 -6.46
C ALA A 30 -18.33 -23.56 -7.13
N LEU A 31 -18.16 -22.92 -8.30
CA LEU A 31 -16.86 -22.85 -8.97
C LEU A 31 -15.81 -22.17 -8.08
N TYR A 32 -16.18 -21.07 -7.42
CA TYR A 32 -15.26 -20.36 -6.51
C TYR A 32 -14.89 -21.20 -5.29
N ALA A 33 -15.85 -21.95 -4.72
CA ALA A 33 -15.58 -22.87 -3.61
C ALA A 33 -14.62 -23.99 -4.01
N LEU A 34 -14.83 -24.59 -5.19
CA LEU A 34 -13.93 -25.61 -5.74
C LEU A 34 -12.52 -25.06 -5.93
N LEU A 35 -12.38 -23.87 -6.54
CA LEU A 35 -11.08 -23.24 -6.73
C LEU A 35 -10.40 -22.89 -5.40
N GLN A 36 -11.15 -22.41 -4.41
CA GLN A 36 -10.61 -22.14 -3.07
C GLN A 36 -10.12 -23.40 -2.38
N ILE A 37 -10.88 -24.49 -2.43
CA ILE A 37 -10.49 -25.78 -1.84
C ILE A 37 -9.26 -26.34 -2.55
N LEU A 38 -9.21 -26.26 -3.88
CA LEU A 38 -8.08 -26.78 -4.64
C LEU A 38 -6.79 -25.99 -4.36
N LEU A 39 -6.86 -24.66 -4.33
CA LEU A 39 -5.68 -23.80 -4.22
C LEU A 39 -5.16 -23.64 -2.79
N LEU A 40 -6.03 -23.61 -1.78
CA LEU A 40 -5.61 -23.42 -0.39
C LEU A 40 -5.39 -24.76 0.34
N PRO A 41 -6.43 -25.47 0.82
CA PRO A 41 -6.22 -26.63 1.68
C PRO A 41 -5.58 -27.82 0.98
N VAL A 42 -5.88 -28.09 -0.30
CA VAL A 42 -5.30 -29.26 -1.01
C VAL A 42 -3.80 -29.09 -1.26
N ILE A 43 -3.36 -27.93 -1.73
CA ILE A 43 -1.92 -27.66 -1.92
C ILE A 43 -1.18 -27.72 -0.58
N VAL A 44 -1.74 -27.13 0.48
CA VAL A 44 -1.14 -27.18 1.81
C VAL A 44 -1.06 -28.62 2.34
N LEU A 45 -2.12 -29.41 2.19
CA LEU A 45 -2.17 -30.81 2.59
C LEU A 45 -1.06 -31.64 1.92
N ILE A 46 -0.92 -31.53 0.59
CA ILE A 46 0.11 -32.27 -0.17
C ILE A 46 1.51 -31.87 0.30
N ASN A 47 1.78 -30.57 0.48
CA ASN A 47 3.10 -30.11 0.91
C ASN A 47 3.42 -30.47 2.36
N LEU A 48 2.45 -30.46 3.26
CA LEU A 48 2.65 -30.94 4.63
C LEU A 48 2.91 -32.45 4.66
N GLN A 49 2.20 -33.23 3.86
CA GLN A 49 2.46 -34.67 3.73
C GLN A 49 3.86 -34.94 3.20
N ASN A 50 4.31 -34.19 2.20
CA ASN A 50 5.67 -34.26 1.68
C ASN A 50 6.70 -33.87 2.75
N ALA A 51 6.42 -32.85 3.58
CA ALA A 51 7.29 -32.46 4.67
C ALA A 51 7.42 -33.57 5.74
N VAL A 52 6.32 -34.26 6.09
CA VAL A 52 6.37 -35.44 6.98
C VAL A 52 7.21 -36.55 6.35
N SER A 53 6.98 -36.84 5.06
CA SER A 53 7.73 -37.89 4.37
C SER A 53 9.22 -37.60 4.29
N ASN A 54 9.60 -36.34 4.01
CA ASN A 54 11.01 -35.92 3.95
C ASN A 54 11.68 -36.00 5.32
N TYR A 55 10.96 -35.61 6.38
CA TYR A 55 11.44 -35.73 7.76
C TYR A 55 11.70 -37.20 8.13
N ASN A 56 10.76 -38.10 7.83
CA ASN A 56 10.91 -39.53 8.10
C ASN A 56 12.05 -40.18 7.28
N ALA A 57 12.35 -39.67 6.09
CA ALA A 57 13.42 -40.13 5.23
C ALA A 57 14.81 -39.55 5.58
N GLY A 58 14.92 -38.69 6.59
CA GLY A 58 16.18 -38.04 6.97
C GLY A 58 16.73 -37.07 5.93
N LEU A 59 15.93 -36.67 4.94
CA LEU A 59 16.29 -35.70 3.93
C LEU A 59 16.29 -34.29 4.57
N PRO A 60 17.32 -33.45 4.33
CA PRO A 60 17.31 -32.09 4.83
C PRO A 60 16.09 -31.34 4.24
N ALA A 61 15.40 -30.58 5.06
CA ALA A 61 14.32 -29.71 4.59
C ALA A 61 14.87 -28.81 3.47
N ALA A 62 14.17 -28.74 2.33
CA ALA A 62 14.60 -28.06 1.10
C ALA A 62 14.85 -26.54 1.22
N ALA A 63 14.90 -25.98 2.43
CA ALA A 63 15.15 -24.58 2.73
C ALA A 63 16.24 -24.35 3.82
N ALA A 64 17.05 -25.36 4.17
CA ALA A 64 18.09 -25.24 5.19
C ALA A 64 19.50 -25.20 4.59
N GLY A 65 19.92 -24.01 4.16
CA GLY A 65 21.33 -23.65 4.30
C GLY A 65 21.61 -23.43 5.78
N THR A 66 22.57 -24.18 6.32
CA THR A 66 23.15 -24.12 7.68
C THR A 66 22.37 -24.73 8.86
N ALA A 67 23.12 -25.53 9.64
CA ALA A 67 22.89 -26.16 10.94
C ALA A 67 21.97 -27.40 11.03
N LYS A 68 22.61 -28.57 11.21
CA LYS A 68 22.05 -29.79 11.81
C LYS A 68 21.71 -29.53 13.29
N GLN A 69 20.56 -28.91 13.57
CA GLN A 69 19.92 -29.05 14.87
C GLN A 69 18.71 -29.99 14.72
N ALA A 70 18.48 -30.82 15.73
CA ALA A 70 17.35 -31.74 15.80
C ALA A 70 16.03 -30.96 15.93
N GLU A 71 15.56 -30.38 14.82
CA GLU A 71 14.30 -29.67 14.76
C GLU A 71 13.16 -30.69 14.87
N SER A 72 12.29 -30.51 15.87
CA SER A 72 11.10 -31.35 16.03
C SER A 72 10.22 -31.31 14.78
N LEU A 73 9.59 -32.44 14.42
CA LEU A 73 8.63 -32.51 13.31
C LEU A 73 7.59 -31.39 13.35
N ALA A 74 7.10 -31.04 14.53
CA ALA A 74 6.13 -29.96 14.75
C ALA A 74 6.67 -28.59 14.27
N SER A 75 7.93 -28.27 14.56
CA SER A 75 8.56 -26.99 14.15
C SER A 75 8.79 -26.91 12.64
N THR A 76 9.06 -28.03 11.99
CA THR A 76 9.20 -28.15 10.53
C THR A 76 7.85 -27.98 9.84
N LEU A 77 6.81 -28.65 10.34
CA LEU A 77 5.44 -28.52 9.82
C LEU A 77 4.91 -27.09 9.98
N ALA A 78 5.12 -26.46 11.14
CA ALA A 78 4.69 -25.08 11.37
C ALA A 78 5.39 -24.07 10.45
N ARG A 79 6.70 -24.24 10.20
CA ARG A 79 7.42 -23.37 9.25
C ARG A 79 6.96 -23.57 7.81
N SER A 80 6.83 -24.82 7.36
CA SER A 80 6.31 -25.15 6.03
C SER A 80 4.89 -24.62 5.82
N TYR A 81 4.03 -24.73 6.84
CA TYR A 81 2.68 -24.17 6.78
C TYR A 81 2.70 -22.64 6.62
N ASN A 82 3.45 -21.93 7.47
CA ASN A 82 3.52 -20.47 7.42
C ASN A 82 4.16 -19.96 6.11
N SER A 83 5.20 -20.61 5.59
CA SER A 83 5.82 -20.23 4.31
C SER A 83 4.87 -20.44 3.13
N LEU A 84 4.08 -21.52 3.13
CA LEU A 84 3.05 -21.75 2.12
C LEU A 84 1.95 -20.68 2.19
N LEU A 85 1.49 -20.30 3.39
CA LEU A 85 0.49 -19.25 3.54
C LEU A 85 0.99 -17.87 3.07
N GLN A 86 2.27 -17.57 3.30
CA GLN A 86 2.90 -16.34 2.81
C GLN A 86 2.88 -16.22 1.29
N VAL A 87 2.87 -17.34 0.57
CA VAL A 87 2.81 -17.36 -0.90
C VAL A 87 1.38 -17.51 -1.40
N LEU A 88 0.61 -18.46 -0.88
CA LEU A 88 -0.72 -18.82 -1.39
C LEU A 88 -1.79 -17.76 -1.10
N LEU A 89 -1.74 -17.10 0.06
CA LEU A 89 -2.74 -16.08 0.40
C LEU A 89 -2.65 -14.85 -0.52
N PRO A 90 -1.52 -14.12 -0.59
CA PRO A 90 -1.39 -12.99 -1.52
C PRO A 90 -1.27 -13.44 -2.99
N GLY A 91 -0.71 -14.62 -3.28
CA GLY A 91 -0.49 -15.07 -4.65
C GLY A 91 -1.73 -15.64 -5.34
N ALA A 92 -2.65 -16.27 -4.60
CA ALA A 92 -3.81 -16.96 -5.18
C ALA A 92 -5.14 -16.54 -4.54
N ALA A 93 -5.27 -16.61 -3.21
CA ALA A 93 -6.56 -16.41 -2.55
C ALA A 93 -7.10 -14.98 -2.69
N VAL A 94 -6.25 -13.97 -2.44
CA VAL A 94 -6.63 -12.55 -2.54
C VAL A 94 -6.93 -12.14 -3.99
N PRO A 95 -6.04 -12.38 -5.00
CA PRO A 95 -6.33 -12.04 -6.38
C PRO A 95 -7.60 -12.70 -6.92
N MET A 96 -7.81 -13.98 -6.61
CA MET A 96 -9.00 -14.71 -7.04
C MET A 96 -10.27 -14.10 -6.45
N ALA A 97 -10.26 -13.75 -5.16
CA ALA A 97 -11.39 -13.09 -4.50
C ALA A 97 -11.71 -11.72 -5.13
N LEU A 98 -10.68 -10.93 -5.40
CA LEU A 98 -10.82 -9.60 -6.01
C LEU A 98 -11.29 -9.68 -7.46
N LEU A 99 -10.77 -10.62 -8.25
CA LEU A 99 -11.23 -10.87 -9.61
C LEU A 99 -12.71 -11.26 -9.60
N LEU A 100 -13.10 -12.17 -8.71
CA LEU A 100 -14.48 -12.59 -8.58
C LEU A 100 -15.40 -11.43 -8.14
N ALA A 101 -14.94 -10.55 -7.27
CA ALA A 101 -15.68 -9.35 -6.88
C ALA A 101 -16.00 -8.46 -8.10
N VAL A 102 -15.05 -8.26 -9.02
CA VAL A 102 -15.28 -7.51 -10.27
C VAL A 102 -16.26 -8.24 -11.18
N VAL A 103 -16.08 -9.55 -11.39
CA VAL A 103 -16.96 -10.37 -12.24
C VAL A 103 -18.40 -10.37 -11.71
N LEU A 104 -18.58 -10.56 -10.40
CA LEU A 104 -19.89 -10.50 -9.75
C LEU A 104 -20.49 -9.11 -9.82
N CYS A 105 -19.69 -8.05 -9.69
CA CYS A 105 -20.18 -6.69 -9.88
C CYS A 105 -20.76 -6.52 -11.29
N VAL A 106 -20.05 -6.91 -12.34
CA VAL A 106 -20.55 -6.83 -13.73
C VAL A 106 -21.80 -7.70 -13.93
N ARG A 107 -21.83 -8.93 -13.38
CA ARG A 107 -23.01 -9.82 -13.48
C ARG A 107 -24.23 -9.28 -12.75
N LEU A 108 -24.05 -8.77 -11.54
CA LEU A 108 -25.14 -8.30 -10.69
C LEU A 108 -25.59 -6.88 -11.06
N PHE A 109 -24.70 -6.01 -11.51
CA PHE A 109 -24.99 -4.59 -11.70
C PHE A 109 -24.87 -4.13 -13.15
N GLY A 110 -24.40 -4.99 -14.05
CA GLY A 110 -24.30 -4.69 -15.49
C GLY A 110 -25.64 -4.39 -16.16
N TYR A 111 -26.76 -4.81 -15.57
CA TYR A 111 -28.08 -4.41 -16.06
C TYR A 111 -28.29 -2.89 -16.06
N MET A 112 -27.61 -2.14 -15.18
CA MET A 112 -27.68 -0.68 -15.12
C MET A 112 -27.03 0.01 -16.32
N GLN A 113 -26.20 -0.73 -17.06
CA GLN A 113 -25.34 -0.20 -18.12
C GLN A 113 -25.87 -0.51 -19.52
N ASN A 114 -26.94 -1.30 -19.64
CA ASN A 114 -27.61 -1.63 -20.89
C ASN A 114 -29.05 -1.13 -20.85
N ARG A 115 -29.46 -0.36 -21.86
CA ARG A 115 -30.77 0.32 -21.89
C ARG A 115 -31.93 -0.67 -21.79
N ARG A 116 -31.90 -1.74 -22.58
CA ARG A 116 -32.97 -2.75 -22.62
C ARG A 116 -33.16 -3.43 -21.28
N SER A 117 -32.07 -3.72 -20.57
CA SER A 117 -32.16 -4.34 -19.25
C SER A 117 -32.61 -3.35 -18.19
N VAL A 118 -32.17 -2.10 -18.23
CA VAL A 118 -32.64 -1.08 -17.28
C VAL A 118 -34.14 -0.92 -17.33
N ASP A 119 -34.74 -0.85 -18.52
CA ASP A 119 -36.18 -0.69 -18.68
C ASP A 119 -36.95 -1.88 -18.09
N LEU A 120 -36.48 -3.11 -18.35
CA LEU A 120 -37.08 -4.31 -17.76
C LEU A 120 -36.98 -4.31 -16.23
N TYR A 121 -35.81 -4.02 -15.68
CA TYR A 121 -35.59 -4.08 -14.23
C TYR A 121 -36.27 -2.93 -13.48
N HIS A 122 -36.39 -1.75 -14.09
CA HIS A 122 -37.10 -0.61 -13.50
C HIS A 122 -38.62 -0.67 -13.69
N ALA A 123 -39.13 -1.56 -14.56
CA ALA A 123 -40.56 -1.87 -14.67
C ALA A 123 -41.04 -2.87 -13.61
N LEU A 124 -40.14 -3.59 -12.93
CA LEU A 124 -40.50 -4.51 -11.85
C LEU A 124 -41.10 -3.73 -10.66
N PRO A 125 -42.07 -4.32 -9.93
CA PRO A 125 -42.67 -3.73 -8.74
C PRO A 125 -41.72 -3.85 -7.53
N VAL A 126 -40.49 -3.36 -7.67
CA VAL A 126 -39.43 -3.43 -6.67
C VAL A 126 -38.76 -2.06 -6.56
N GLY A 127 -38.60 -1.56 -5.34
CA GLY A 127 -37.89 -0.32 -5.09
C GLY A 127 -36.40 -0.39 -5.46
N ARG A 128 -35.85 0.74 -5.91
CA ARG A 128 -34.43 0.85 -6.27
C ARG A 128 -33.46 0.45 -5.15
N VAL A 129 -33.67 0.95 -3.93
CA VAL A 129 -32.78 0.64 -2.80
C VAL A 129 -32.86 -0.83 -2.38
N PRO A 130 -34.06 -1.43 -2.18
CA PRO A 130 -34.19 -2.87 -1.95
C PRO A 130 -33.52 -3.71 -3.04
N MET A 131 -33.64 -3.31 -4.31
CA MET A 131 -33.02 -4.02 -5.43
C MET A 131 -31.48 -3.95 -5.40
N LEU A 132 -30.91 -2.78 -5.12
CA LEU A 132 -29.46 -2.60 -5.01
C LEU A 132 -28.91 -3.40 -3.82
N LEU A 133 -29.51 -3.25 -2.64
CA LEU A 133 -29.07 -3.91 -1.42
C LEU A 133 -29.24 -5.42 -1.48
N GLY A 134 -30.35 -5.92 -2.04
CA GLY A 134 -30.60 -7.36 -2.18
C GLY A 134 -29.53 -8.02 -3.05
N ARG A 135 -29.18 -7.40 -4.18
CA ARG A 135 -28.12 -7.89 -5.07
C ARG A 135 -26.73 -7.72 -4.45
N TRP A 136 -26.49 -6.66 -3.69
CA TRP A 136 -25.23 -6.47 -2.96
C TRP A 136 -25.02 -7.54 -1.88
N CYS A 137 -26.04 -7.83 -1.06
CA CYS A 137 -26.00 -8.91 -0.07
C CYS A 137 -25.80 -10.28 -0.72
N ALA A 138 -26.48 -10.54 -1.85
CA ALA A 138 -26.27 -11.76 -2.62
C ALA A 138 -24.81 -11.87 -3.11
N GLY A 139 -24.24 -10.79 -3.63
CA GLY A 139 -22.84 -10.75 -4.07
C GLY A 139 -21.86 -11.03 -2.93
N LEU A 140 -22.06 -10.41 -1.77
CA LEU A 140 -21.25 -10.70 -0.58
C LEU A 140 -21.38 -12.14 -0.12
N ALA A 141 -22.58 -12.71 -0.10
CA ALA A 141 -22.77 -14.11 0.28
C ALA A 141 -22.07 -15.08 -0.70
N VAL A 142 -22.12 -14.80 -2.02
CA VAL A 142 -21.40 -15.58 -3.04
C VAL A 142 -19.88 -15.49 -2.87
N LEU A 143 -19.35 -14.38 -2.33
CA LEU A 143 -17.92 -14.23 -2.03
C LEU A 143 -17.54 -14.89 -0.69
N PHE A 144 -18.30 -14.61 0.37
CA PHE A 144 -17.94 -14.98 1.74
C PHE A 144 -18.14 -16.47 2.03
N VAL A 145 -19.20 -17.09 1.52
CA VAL A 145 -19.48 -18.50 1.83
C VAL A 145 -18.37 -19.42 1.29
N PRO A 146 -17.96 -19.34 0.01
CA PRO A 146 -16.84 -20.14 -0.48
C PRO A 146 -15.50 -19.85 0.22
N GLN A 147 -15.23 -18.60 0.59
CA GLN A 147 -14.04 -18.22 1.36
C GLN A 147 -14.05 -18.85 2.75
N ALA A 148 -15.18 -18.80 3.46
CA ALA A 148 -15.34 -19.43 4.77
C ALA A 148 -15.10 -20.94 4.69
N ILE A 149 -15.64 -21.60 3.65
CA ILE A 149 -15.45 -23.04 3.42
C ILE A 149 -13.97 -23.35 3.16
N GLY A 150 -13.30 -22.59 2.28
CA GLY A 150 -11.89 -22.80 1.97
C GLY A 150 -10.97 -22.62 3.17
N PHE A 151 -11.16 -21.55 3.95
CA PHE A 151 -10.39 -21.31 5.18
C PHE A 151 -10.76 -22.29 6.31
N GLY A 152 -12.01 -22.72 6.40
CA GLY A 152 -12.44 -23.77 7.32
C GLY A 152 -11.74 -25.09 7.04
N ALA A 153 -11.69 -25.52 5.77
CA ALA A 153 -10.95 -26.69 5.35
C ALA A 153 -9.43 -26.54 5.61
N LEU A 154 -8.86 -25.37 5.37
CA LEU A 154 -7.45 -25.09 5.69
C LEU A 154 -7.17 -25.19 7.19
N ALA A 155 -8.08 -24.70 8.04
CA ALA A 155 -7.96 -24.82 9.49
C ALA A 155 -8.06 -26.29 9.95
N LEU A 156 -8.93 -27.10 9.33
CA LEU A 156 -9.02 -28.54 9.60
C LEU A 156 -7.71 -29.26 9.24
N VAL A 157 -7.11 -28.95 8.08
CA VAL A 157 -5.80 -29.50 7.68
C VAL A 157 -4.74 -29.13 8.71
N ALA A 158 -4.64 -27.86 9.13
CA ALA A 158 -3.66 -27.45 10.14
C ALA A 158 -3.81 -28.22 11.45
N ARG A 159 -5.06 -28.43 11.90
CA ARG A 159 -5.37 -29.19 13.13
C ARG A 159 -5.04 -30.68 12.99
N ALA A 160 -5.28 -31.28 11.83
CA ALA A 160 -4.96 -32.68 11.56
C ALA A 160 -3.45 -32.97 11.68
N PHE A 161 -2.59 -32.01 11.32
CA PHE A 161 -1.13 -32.13 11.44
C PHE A 161 -0.58 -31.66 12.80
N GLY A 162 -1.44 -31.40 13.79
CA GLY A 162 -1.02 -30.95 15.13
C GLY A 162 -0.39 -29.56 15.14
N ILE A 163 -0.56 -28.77 14.08
CA ILE A 163 -0.08 -27.39 14.02
C ILE A 163 -1.02 -26.57 14.90
N PRO A 164 -0.52 -25.89 15.96
CA PRO A 164 -1.36 -25.00 16.73
C PRO A 164 -1.99 -24.00 15.76
N GLY A 165 -3.33 -23.98 15.69
CA GLY A 165 -4.11 -23.24 14.68
C GLY A 165 -4.00 -21.72 14.76
N THR A 166 -2.93 -21.22 15.34
CA THR A 166 -2.53 -19.84 15.54
C THR A 166 -1.17 -19.66 14.88
N GLY A 167 -1.15 -19.54 13.54
CA GLY A 167 -0.09 -18.75 12.93
C GLY A 167 -0.05 -17.38 13.63
N SER A 168 1.12 -16.80 13.85
CA SER A 168 1.18 -15.47 14.46
C SER A 168 0.78 -14.40 13.44
N GLY A 169 -0.08 -13.47 13.84
CA GLY A 169 -0.45 -12.29 13.05
C GLY A 169 -1.32 -12.58 11.81
N ALA A 170 -0.97 -11.95 10.68
CA ALA A 170 -1.77 -11.91 9.46
C ALA A 170 -1.98 -13.28 8.77
N PHE A 171 -1.13 -14.25 9.09
CA PHE A 171 -1.17 -15.61 8.55
C PHE A 171 -1.94 -16.58 9.45
N SER A 172 -2.55 -16.10 10.55
CA SER A 172 -3.54 -16.90 11.25
C SER A 172 -4.77 -17.11 10.38
N ALA A 173 -5.33 -18.33 10.36
CA ALA A 173 -6.51 -18.64 9.57
C ALA A 173 -7.70 -17.73 9.92
N GLY A 174 -7.83 -17.34 11.20
CA GLY A 174 -8.89 -16.43 11.67
C GLY A 174 -8.70 -14.98 11.21
N PHE A 175 -7.55 -14.37 11.51
CA PHE A 175 -7.30 -12.98 11.09
C PHE A 175 -7.26 -12.85 9.57
N GLY A 176 -6.59 -13.78 8.88
CA GLY A 176 -6.50 -13.79 7.42
C GLY A 176 -7.87 -13.86 6.76
N LEU A 177 -8.80 -14.68 7.28
CA LEU A 177 -10.17 -14.77 6.80
C LEU A 177 -10.95 -13.45 7.04
N LEU A 178 -10.88 -12.91 8.26
CA LEU A 178 -11.58 -11.66 8.60
C LEU A 178 -11.06 -10.48 7.76
N TRP A 179 -9.75 -10.41 7.54
CA TRP A 179 -9.17 -9.40 6.66
C TRP A 179 -9.60 -9.59 5.22
N LEU A 180 -9.61 -10.83 4.73
CA LEU A 180 -10.06 -11.13 3.37
C LEU A 180 -11.54 -10.75 3.18
N PHE A 181 -12.40 -11.02 4.16
CA PHE A 181 -13.79 -10.54 4.16
C PHE A 181 -13.88 -9.02 4.07
N LEU A 182 -13.12 -8.31 4.90
CA LEU A 182 -13.13 -6.85 4.88
C LEU A 182 -12.62 -6.29 3.55
N GLY A 183 -11.46 -6.76 3.08
CA GLY A 183 -10.85 -6.32 1.83
C GLY A 183 -11.72 -6.63 0.61
N THR A 184 -12.35 -7.80 0.57
CA THR A 184 -13.23 -8.19 -0.55
C THR A 184 -14.58 -7.49 -0.50
N ALA A 185 -15.14 -7.23 0.69
CA ALA A 185 -16.33 -6.38 0.81
C ALA A 185 -16.05 -4.94 0.40
N ALA A 186 -14.91 -4.38 0.80
CA ALA A 186 -14.48 -3.04 0.39
C ALA A 186 -14.29 -2.95 -1.13
N ALA A 187 -13.57 -3.90 -1.72
CA ALA A 187 -13.34 -3.97 -3.16
C ALA A 187 -14.64 -4.18 -3.96
N PHE A 188 -15.52 -5.09 -3.52
CA PHE A 188 -16.81 -5.33 -4.15
C PHE A 188 -17.71 -4.09 -4.07
N THR A 189 -17.82 -3.47 -2.89
CA THR A 189 -18.66 -2.27 -2.68
C THR A 189 -18.12 -1.09 -3.47
N PHE A 190 -16.79 -0.94 -3.56
CA PHE A 190 -16.17 0.04 -4.45
C PHE A 190 -16.50 -0.24 -5.92
N ALA A 191 -16.41 -1.50 -6.37
CA ALA A 191 -16.80 -1.86 -7.73
C ALA A 191 -18.28 -1.53 -8.01
N VAL A 192 -19.17 -1.77 -7.05
CA VAL A 192 -20.60 -1.39 -7.15
C VAL A 192 -20.76 0.12 -7.24
N PHE A 193 -20.07 0.88 -6.40
CA PHE A 193 -20.06 2.34 -6.45
C PHE A 193 -19.64 2.86 -7.84
N MET A 194 -18.57 2.30 -8.41
CA MET A 194 -18.12 2.66 -9.75
C MET A 194 -19.14 2.26 -10.82
N ALA A 195 -19.76 1.08 -10.70
CA ALA A 195 -20.82 0.63 -11.62
C ALA A 195 -22.07 1.54 -11.58
N VAL A 196 -22.44 2.04 -10.39
CA VAL A 196 -23.52 3.03 -10.22
C VAL A 196 -23.16 4.38 -10.85
N CYS A 197 -21.88 4.76 -10.84
CA CYS A 197 -21.42 6.00 -11.45
C CYS A 197 -21.25 5.95 -12.97
N SER A 198 -21.00 4.76 -13.53
CA SER A 198 -20.73 4.57 -14.95
C SER A 198 -21.97 4.18 -15.75
N GLY A 199 -22.06 4.71 -16.97
CA GLY A 199 -23.14 4.36 -17.92
C GLY A 199 -22.84 3.09 -18.71
N ASN A 200 -21.58 2.67 -18.81
CA ASN A 200 -21.15 1.45 -19.51
C ASN A 200 -20.24 0.55 -18.63
N THR A 201 -20.20 -0.76 -18.94
CA THR A 201 -19.36 -1.76 -18.23
C THR A 201 -17.88 -1.45 -18.34
N MET A 202 -17.41 -1.12 -19.55
CA MET A 202 -16.01 -0.79 -19.82
C MET A 202 -15.55 0.41 -18.97
N ASP A 203 -16.35 1.46 -18.91
CA ASP A 203 -16.03 2.66 -18.14
C ASP A 203 -15.98 2.36 -16.63
N ALA A 204 -16.87 1.49 -16.12
CA ALA A 204 -16.82 1.05 -14.72
C ALA A 204 -15.53 0.29 -14.41
N VAL A 205 -15.15 -0.67 -15.25
CA VAL A 205 -13.92 -1.48 -15.07
C VAL A 205 -12.67 -0.62 -15.17
N LEU A 206 -12.58 0.23 -16.19
CA LEU A 206 -11.48 1.20 -16.33
C LEU A 206 -11.39 2.13 -15.12
N SER A 207 -12.54 2.51 -14.56
CA SER A 207 -12.55 3.37 -13.40
C SER A 207 -12.11 2.66 -12.12
N ILE A 208 -12.45 1.38 -11.97
CA ILE A 208 -11.95 0.54 -10.89
C ILE A 208 -10.42 0.42 -10.98
N LEU A 209 -9.89 0.09 -12.16
CA LEU A 209 -8.46 -0.04 -12.41
C LEU A 209 -7.72 1.30 -12.23
N GLY A 210 -8.28 2.37 -12.77
CA GLY A 210 -7.68 3.70 -12.76
C GLY A 210 -7.46 4.26 -11.35
N VAL A 211 -8.42 4.07 -10.43
CA VAL A 211 -8.23 4.49 -9.03
C VAL A 211 -7.27 3.56 -8.29
N ASN A 212 -7.44 2.24 -8.42
CA ASN A 212 -6.66 1.27 -7.64
C ASN A 212 -5.20 1.16 -8.08
N ALA A 213 -4.89 1.43 -9.35
CA ALA A 213 -3.51 1.52 -9.85
C ALA A 213 -2.97 2.95 -9.78
N GLY A 214 -3.78 3.95 -10.18
CA GLY A 214 -3.34 5.34 -10.28
C GLY A 214 -3.06 6.00 -8.93
N TYR A 215 -3.84 5.72 -7.89
CA TYR A 215 -3.64 6.32 -6.57
C TYR A 215 -2.32 5.87 -5.90
N PRO A 216 -2.03 4.56 -5.74
CA PRO A 216 -0.75 4.13 -5.18
C PRO A 216 0.44 4.57 -6.03
N ALA A 217 0.32 4.49 -7.37
CA ALA A 217 1.40 4.88 -8.28
C ALA A 217 1.74 6.38 -8.17
N LEU A 218 0.72 7.25 -8.11
CA LEU A 218 0.92 8.68 -7.92
C LEU A 218 1.62 8.98 -6.60
N LEU A 219 1.13 8.41 -5.49
CA LEU A 219 1.74 8.64 -4.19
C LEU A 219 3.17 8.13 -4.11
N PHE A 220 3.45 6.95 -4.68
CA PHE A 220 4.79 6.41 -4.75
C PHE A 220 5.71 7.36 -5.52
N CYS A 221 5.31 7.80 -6.72
CA CYS A 221 6.09 8.76 -7.50
C CYS A 221 6.27 10.10 -6.77
N ALA A 222 5.23 10.60 -6.10
CA ALA A 222 5.30 11.86 -5.35
C ALA A 222 6.23 11.77 -4.14
N GLN A 223 6.17 10.68 -3.36
CA GLN A 223 7.06 10.45 -2.22
C GLN A 223 8.50 10.21 -2.67
N TYR A 224 8.70 9.48 -3.77
CA TYR A 224 10.01 9.28 -4.36
C TYR A 224 10.62 10.58 -4.88
N LEU A 225 9.83 11.41 -5.58
CA LEU A 225 10.25 12.75 -5.98
C LEU A 225 10.59 13.61 -4.76
N THR A 226 9.80 13.55 -3.69
CA THR A 226 10.06 14.28 -2.43
C THR A 226 11.40 13.86 -1.83
N MET A 227 11.71 12.56 -1.80
CA MET A 227 13.00 12.04 -1.34
C MET A 227 14.17 12.51 -2.19
N LEU A 228 14.01 12.59 -3.51
CA LEU A 228 15.07 13.06 -4.40
C LEU A 228 15.26 14.58 -4.33
N THR A 229 14.22 15.35 -3.97
CA THR A 229 14.26 16.82 -4.03
C THR A 229 14.52 17.47 -2.68
N LEU A 230 13.96 16.95 -1.59
CA LEU A 230 13.98 17.60 -0.28
C LEU A 230 15.05 16.95 0.63
N PRO A 231 16.16 17.64 0.93
CA PRO A 231 17.17 17.12 1.84
C PRO A 231 16.59 16.87 3.24
N GLY A 232 17.06 15.82 3.91
CA GLY A 232 16.57 15.45 5.24
C GLY A 232 15.28 14.62 5.22
N TYR A 233 14.59 14.48 4.06
CA TYR A 233 13.45 13.59 3.90
C TYR A 233 13.91 12.23 3.34
N ALA A 234 13.54 11.16 4.03
CA ALA A 234 13.66 9.81 3.51
C ALA A 234 12.30 9.12 3.57
N ILE A 235 12.07 8.21 2.64
CA ILE A 235 10.93 7.31 2.71
C ILE A 235 11.14 6.43 3.94
N SER A 236 10.20 6.46 4.87
CA SER A 236 10.24 5.59 6.04
C SER A 236 9.88 4.17 5.59
N ASP A 237 10.78 3.21 5.81
CA ASP A 237 10.56 1.77 5.54
C ASP A 237 9.57 1.11 6.55
N GLY A 238 8.82 1.92 7.29
CA GLY A 238 7.89 1.47 8.32
C GLY A 238 6.49 1.10 7.79
N PRO A 239 5.71 0.32 8.55
CA PRO A 239 4.35 -0.12 8.22
C PRO A 239 3.39 0.98 7.75
N SER A 240 3.58 2.20 8.26
CA SER A 240 2.71 3.35 8.02
C SER A 240 2.73 3.85 6.57
N SER A 241 3.81 3.64 5.82
CA SER A 241 3.89 4.08 4.42
C SER A 241 2.97 3.27 3.52
N ALA A 242 2.93 1.94 3.71
CA ALA A 242 2.07 1.03 2.96
C ALA A 242 0.56 1.27 3.22
N THR A 243 0.20 1.69 4.44
CA THR A 243 -1.16 2.10 4.80
C THR A 243 -1.63 3.33 4.01
N VAL A 244 -0.76 4.33 3.84
CA VAL A 244 -1.08 5.58 3.11
C VAL A 244 -1.27 5.31 1.62
N TYR A 245 -0.42 4.48 1.01
CA TYR A 245 -0.54 4.09 -0.40
C TYR A 245 -1.84 3.37 -0.74
N THR A 246 -2.44 2.70 0.24
CA THR A 246 -3.62 1.87 0.02
C THR A 246 -4.93 2.52 0.46
N LEU A 247 -4.88 3.71 1.10
CA LEU A 247 -6.01 4.36 1.78
C LEU A 247 -7.31 4.48 0.94
N PHE A 248 -7.18 4.75 -0.36
CA PHE A 248 -8.31 4.87 -1.30
C PHE A 248 -8.31 3.78 -2.40
N ALA A 249 -7.43 2.79 -2.29
CA ALA A 249 -7.28 1.71 -3.26
C ALA A 249 -7.68 0.36 -2.62
N PRO A 250 -8.99 0.05 -2.51
CA PRO A 250 -9.47 -1.15 -1.82
C PRO A 250 -8.90 -2.47 -2.34
N PHE A 251 -8.59 -2.53 -3.64
CA PHE A 251 -7.95 -3.72 -4.22
C PHE A 251 -6.51 -3.88 -3.73
N ALA A 252 -5.75 -2.78 -3.65
CA ALA A 252 -4.38 -2.82 -3.13
C ALA A 252 -4.36 -3.06 -1.61
N ALA A 253 -5.30 -2.47 -0.87
CA ALA A 253 -5.44 -2.63 0.57
C ALA A 253 -5.69 -4.08 1.00
N ALA A 254 -6.40 -4.86 0.18
CA ALA A 254 -6.64 -6.28 0.45
C ALA A 254 -5.34 -7.09 0.59
N PHE A 255 -4.25 -6.66 -0.06
CA PHE A 255 -2.93 -7.31 0.05
C PHE A 255 -2.13 -6.87 1.28
N LEU A 256 -2.50 -5.78 1.95
CA LEU A 256 -1.63 -5.08 2.90
C LEU A 256 -1.08 -5.98 4.03
N PRO A 257 -1.88 -6.76 4.77
CA PRO A 257 -1.34 -7.58 5.88
C PRO A 257 -0.48 -8.76 5.43
N PHE A 258 -0.54 -9.10 4.15
CA PHE A 258 0.27 -10.17 3.56
C PHE A 258 1.62 -9.65 3.03
N LEU A 259 1.83 -8.33 3.02
CA LEU A 259 3.10 -7.72 2.65
C LEU A 259 4.04 -7.61 3.87
N PRO A 260 5.36 -7.72 3.67
CA PRO A 260 6.34 -7.50 4.74
C PRO A 260 6.15 -6.13 5.40
N GLY A 261 6.02 -6.10 6.73
CA GLY A 261 5.78 -4.87 7.48
C GLY A 261 4.36 -4.31 7.37
N GLY A 262 3.42 -4.98 6.68
CA GLY A 262 2.02 -4.56 6.62
C GLY A 262 1.27 -4.85 7.91
N LEU A 263 1.14 -3.86 8.80
CA LEU A 263 0.32 -3.97 10.01
C LEU A 263 -0.94 -3.13 9.86
N ALA A 264 -2.09 -3.80 9.76
CA ALA A 264 -3.38 -3.15 9.88
C ALA A 264 -3.68 -2.89 11.37
N GLY A 265 -3.23 -1.74 11.88
CA GLY A 265 -3.65 -1.29 13.21
C GLY A 265 -5.18 -1.17 13.30
N ALA A 266 -5.72 -1.22 14.52
CA ALA A 266 -7.18 -1.16 14.75
C ALA A 266 -7.84 0.07 14.07
N GLY A 267 -7.14 1.22 14.03
CA GLY A 267 -7.60 2.41 13.32
C GLY A 267 -7.74 2.21 11.81
N PHE A 268 -6.90 1.40 11.19
CA PHE A 268 -6.99 1.11 9.75
C PHE A 268 -8.14 0.14 9.43
N VAL A 269 -8.42 -0.82 10.32
CA VAL A 269 -9.62 -1.66 10.23
C VAL A 269 -10.88 -0.79 10.33
N ALA A 270 -10.92 0.13 11.31
CA ALA A 270 -12.03 1.06 11.47
C ALA A 270 -12.20 1.96 10.24
N TRP A 271 -11.11 2.47 9.66
CA TRP A 271 -11.14 3.22 8.40
C TRP A 271 -11.82 2.43 7.29
N TRP A 272 -11.43 1.17 7.06
CA TRP A 272 -12.03 0.35 6.00
C TRP A 272 -13.50 0.01 6.25
N LEU A 273 -13.90 -0.20 7.50
CA LEU A 273 -15.31 -0.38 7.85
C LEU A 273 -16.12 0.88 7.53
N CYS A 274 -15.65 2.04 7.98
CA CYS A 274 -16.28 3.34 7.71
C CYS A 274 -16.31 3.67 6.21
N PHE A 275 -15.20 3.45 5.51
CA PHE A 275 -15.09 3.70 4.07
C PHE A 275 -16.02 2.79 3.27
N THR A 276 -16.08 1.50 3.59
CA THR A 276 -17.00 0.56 2.94
C THR A 276 -18.46 0.96 3.18
N ALA A 277 -18.82 1.32 4.42
CA ALA A 277 -20.16 1.79 4.75
C ALA A 277 -20.52 3.10 4.02
N ALA A 278 -19.58 4.04 3.94
CA ALA A 278 -19.74 5.30 3.21
C ALA A 278 -19.94 5.08 1.71
N LEU A 279 -19.17 4.16 1.10
CA LEU A 279 -19.34 3.79 -0.31
C LEU A 279 -20.70 3.12 -0.57
N LEU A 280 -21.17 2.25 0.33
CA LEU A 280 -22.48 1.64 0.21
C LEU A 280 -23.60 2.68 0.32
N ALA A 281 -23.52 3.58 1.30
CA ALA A 281 -24.48 4.67 1.47
C ALA A 281 -24.48 5.60 0.24
N ALA A 282 -23.31 6.00 -0.25
CA ALA A 282 -23.16 6.79 -1.47
C ALA A 282 -23.74 6.06 -2.69
N SER A 283 -23.51 4.75 -2.82
CA SER A 283 -24.08 3.93 -3.90
C SER A 283 -25.61 3.93 -3.85
N CYS A 284 -26.21 3.80 -2.66
CA CYS A 284 -27.67 3.88 -2.50
C CYS A 284 -28.22 5.26 -2.88
N LEU A 285 -27.59 6.34 -2.39
CA LEU A 285 -28.01 7.71 -2.66
C LEU A 285 -27.88 8.08 -4.15
N LEU A 286 -26.78 7.69 -4.79
CA LEU A 286 -26.57 7.94 -6.21
C LEU A 286 -27.49 7.08 -7.08
N TYR A 287 -27.76 5.83 -6.68
CA TYR A 287 -28.68 4.97 -7.41
C TYR A 287 -30.13 5.48 -7.37
N LEU A 288 -30.55 6.09 -6.25
CA LEU A 288 -31.83 6.79 -6.16
C LEU A 288 -31.93 7.95 -7.16
N ARG A 289 -30.85 8.70 -7.36
CA ARG A 289 -30.81 9.88 -8.26
C ARG A 289 -30.47 9.55 -9.71
N ARG A 290 -29.99 8.33 -9.99
CA ARG A 290 -29.58 7.90 -11.34
C ARG A 290 -30.80 7.85 -12.26
N LYS A 291 -30.78 8.60 -13.35
CA LYS A 291 -31.83 8.48 -14.39
C LYS A 291 -31.64 7.18 -15.19
N SER A 292 -32.75 6.55 -15.59
CA SER A 292 -32.70 5.31 -16.39
C SER A 292 -32.03 5.54 -17.75
N GLU A 293 -32.21 6.72 -18.33
CA GLU A 293 -31.64 7.15 -19.62
C GLU A 293 -30.11 7.24 -19.64
N ALA A 294 -29.46 7.26 -18.47
CA ALA A 294 -28.01 7.28 -18.34
C ALA A 294 -27.34 5.93 -18.69
N ALA A 295 -28.12 4.88 -18.96
CA ALA A 295 -27.60 3.62 -19.46
C ALA A 295 -27.03 3.79 -20.89
N GLU A 296 -25.85 3.21 -21.13
CA GLU A 296 -25.05 3.32 -22.37
C GLU A 296 -24.52 4.73 -22.69
N ASP A 297 -24.81 5.74 -21.86
CA ASP A 297 -24.12 7.03 -21.94
C ASP A 297 -22.71 6.93 -21.34
N HIS A 298 -21.85 7.92 -21.61
CA HIS A 298 -20.45 7.91 -21.18
C HIS A 298 -20.31 7.77 -19.66
N PHE A 299 -21.09 8.52 -18.87
CA PHE A 299 -21.10 8.43 -17.41
C PHE A 299 -22.44 8.91 -16.86
N ALA A 300 -22.99 8.17 -15.87
CA ALA A 300 -24.15 8.63 -15.12
C ALA A 300 -23.78 9.80 -14.18
N PHE A 301 -22.55 9.80 -13.66
CA PHE A 301 -21.98 10.90 -12.88
C PHE A 301 -20.53 11.17 -13.32
N PRO A 302 -20.13 12.43 -13.60
CA PRO A 302 -18.82 12.74 -14.18
C PRO A 302 -17.65 12.73 -13.18
N ILE A 303 -17.92 12.62 -11.87
CA ILE A 303 -16.91 12.78 -10.81
C ILE A 303 -15.77 11.76 -10.93
N PRO A 304 -16.02 10.44 -11.08
CA PRO A 304 -14.92 9.47 -11.15
C PRO A 304 -13.99 9.72 -12.33
N LYS A 305 -14.55 10.11 -13.49
CA LYS A 305 -13.76 10.45 -14.68
C LYS A 305 -12.75 11.56 -14.39
N GLY A 306 -13.15 12.60 -13.67
CA GLY A 306 -12.25 13.70 -13.28
C GLY A 306 -11.12 13.23 -12.37
N VAL A 307 -11.43 12.46 -11.33
CA VAL A 307 -10.44 11.93 -10.38
C VAL A 307 -9.43 11.03 -11.08
N ILE A 308 -9.90 10.04 -11.85
CA ILE A 308 -9.02 9.06 -12.51
C ILE A 308 -8.11 9.75 -13.53
N ARG A 309 -8.67 10.70 -14.28
CA ARG A 309 -7.89 11.51 -15.21
C ARG A 309 -6.75 12.22 -14.50
N PHE A 310 -7.01 12.88 -13.38
CA PHE A 310 -5.96 13.53 -12.61
C PHE A 310 -4.93 12.51 -12.11
N LEU A 311 -5.37 11.42 -11.49
CA LEU A 311 -4.48 10.38 -10.93
C LEU A 311 -3.54 9.80 -11.98
N VAL A 312 -4.08 9.35 -13.13
CA VAL A 312 -3.30 8.69 -14.18
C VAL A 312 -2.40 9.70 -14.91
N THR A 313 -2.87 10.93 -15.13
CA THR A 313 -2.05 12.00 -15.74
C THR A 313 -0.87 12.36 -14.84
N ALA A 314 -1.11 12.50 -13.53
CA ALA A 314 -0.08 12.83 -12.57
C ALA A 314 0.89 11.67 -12.35
N ALA A 315 0.40 10.44 -12.23
CA ALA A 315 1.25 9.26 -12.13
C ALA A 315 2.10 9.06 -13.39
N GLY A 316 1.52 9.23 -14.59
CA GLY A 316 2.25 9.13 -15.85
C GLY A 316 3.30 10.23 -16.03
N GLY A 317 2.97 11.47 -15.64
CA GLY A 317 3.93 12.57 -15.62
C GLY A 317 5.08 12.34 -14.66
N LEU A 318 4.80 12.20 -13.37
CA LEU A 318 5.84 12.00 -12.36
C LEU A 318 6.66 10.74 -12.65
N GLY A 319 6.01 9.62 -13.02
CA GLY A 319 6.67 8.37 -13.34
C GLY A 319 7.66 8.52 -14.50
N PHE A 320 7.23 9.10 -15.63
CA PHE A 320 8.12 9.28 -16.78
C PHE A 320 9.22 10.33 -16.51
N GLY A 321 8.90 11.39 -15.77
CA GLY A 321 9.89 12.36 -15.30
C GLY A 321 10.98 11.70 -14.45
N LEU A 322 10.60 10.87 -13.48
CA LEU A 322 11.53 10.14 -12.61
C LEU A 322 12.42 9.17 -13.39
N ILE A 323 11.89 8.49 -14.42
CA ILE A 323 12.68 7.62 -15.30
C ILE A 323 13.76 8.42 -16.03
N LEU A 324 13.43 9.61 -16.54
CA LEU A 324 14.38 10.46 -17.27
C LEU A 324 15.30 11.31 -16.37
N ASN A 325 15.04 11.34 -15.05
CA ASN A 325 15.80 12.16 -14.10
C ASN A 325 17.29 11.81 -14.03
N GLN A 326 17.68 10.59 -14.42
CA GLN A 326 19.08 10.16 -14.52
C GLN A 326 19.91 11.06 -15.44
N GLN A 327 19.29 11.66 -16.46
CA GLN A 327 19.96 12.56 -17.40
C GLN A 327 20.02 14.02 -16.91
N GLY A 328 19.41 14.31 -15.76
CA GLY A 328 19.40 15.61 -15.12
C GLY A 328 18.03 16.28 -15.09
N TRP A 329 17.99 17.44 -14.43
CA TRP A 329 16.75 18.17 -14.13
C TRP A 329 15.94 18.57 -15.38
N GLY A 330 16.60 18.99 -16.47
CA GLY A 330 15.91 19.32 -17.72
C GLY A 330 15.17 18.12 -18.32
N SER A 331 15.80 16.94 -18.30
CA SER A 331 15.20 15.67 -18.75
C SER A 331 14.07 15.21 -17.83
N PHE A 332 14.19 15.43 -16.52
CA PHE A 332 13.08 15.21 -15.58
C PHE A 332 11.86 16.07 -15.94
N LEU A 333 12.04 17.39 -16.14
CA LEU A 333 10.94 18.28 -16.49
C LEU A 333 10.31 17.92 -17.84
N PHE A 334 11.14 17.64 -18.85
CA PHE A 334 10.66 17.17 -20.15
C PHE A 334 9.86 15.87 -20.00
N GLY A 335 10.38 14.90 -19.24
CA GLY A 335 9.68 13.65 -18.95
C GLY A 335 8.36 13.88 -18.20
N ALA A 336 8.33 14.78 -17.23
CA ALA A 336 7.11 15.10 -16.49
C ALA A 336 6.01 15.68 -17.39
N VAL A 337 6.37 16.60 -18.29
CA VAL A 337 5.43 17.21 -19.23
C VAL A 337 5.03 16.20 -20.32
N ALA A 338 6.00 15.51 -20.95
CA ALA A 338 5.73 14.55 -22.01
C ALA A 338 4.90 13.36 -21.50
N GLY A 339 5.28 12.77 -20.36
CA GLY A 339 4.58 11.64 -19.75
C GLY A 339 3.16 12.00 -19.32
N SER A 340 2.97 13.18 -18.73
CA SER A 340 1.63 13.64 -18.36
C SER A 340 0.77 13.94 -19.58
N LEU A 341 1.33 14.55 -20.63
CA LEU A 341 0.61 14.82 -21.87
C LEU A 341 0.16 13.52 -22.55
N ILE A 342 1.07 12.53 -22.67
CA ILE A 342 0.76 11.21 -23.24
C ILE A 342 -0.32 10.53 -22.41
N ALA A 343 -0.15 10.44 -21.08
CA ALA A 343 -1.11 9.81 -20.19
C ALA A 343 -2.49 10.48 -20.28
N HIS A 344 -2.54 11.81 -20.30
CA HIS A 344 -3.77 12.58 -20.43
C HIS A 344 -4.47 12.35 -21.77
N VAL A 345 -3.71 12.32 -22.86
CA VAL A 345 -4.23 12.04 -24.21
C VAL A 345 -4.80 10.63 -24.28
N VAL A 346 -4.08 9.63 -23.77
CA VAL A 346 -4.53 8.23 -23.73
C VAL A 346 -5.81 8.08 -22.90
N VAL A 347 -5.84 8.64 -21.70
CA VAL A 347 -7.01 8.57 -20.82
C VAL A 347 -8.23 9.24 -21.44
N GLU A 348 -8.07 10.44 -22.03
CA GLU A 348 -9.19 11.10 -22.70
C GLU A 348 -9.62 10.37 -23.97
N ALA A 349 -8.69 9.79 -24.73
CA ALA A 349 -9.01 9.00 -25.93
C ALA A 349 -9.86 7.76 -25.58
N ILE A 350 -9.50 7.06 -24.50
CA ILE A 350 -10.25 5.90 -24.00
C ILE A 350 -11.66 6.34 -23.55
N TYR A 351 -11.76 7.34 -22.66
CA TYR A 351 -13.06 7.73 -22.09
C TYR A 351 -13.99 8.46 -23.07
N SER A 352 -13.44 9.21 -24.02
CA SER A 352 -14.25 9.89 -25.04
C SER A 352 -14.42 9.07 -26.32
N ARG A 353 -13.89 7.83 -26.34
CA ARG A 353 -13.90 6.91 -27.50
C ARG A 353 -13.36 7.57 -28.77
N GLY A 354 -12.25 8.29 -28.64
CA GLY A 354 -11.58 9.01 -29.72
C GLY A 354 -11.06 10.38 -29.32
N PHE A 355 -10.64 11.20 -30.28
CA PHE A 355 -9.96 12.48 -30.00
C PHE A 355 -10.88 13.71 -30.08
N ARG A 356 -12.17 13.53 -30.38
CA ARG A 356 -13.10 14.64 -30.68
C ARG A 356 -13.30 15.61 -29.50
N ARG A 357 -13.20 15.14 -28.26
CA ARG A 357 -13.40 15.97 -27.06
C ARG A 357 -12.09 16.49 -26.44
N MET A 358 -10.94 16.28 -27.09
CA MET A 358 -9.63 16.63 -26.53
C MET A 358 -9.50 18.12 -26.16
N LYS A 359 -10.06 19.03 -26.97
CA LYS A 359 -9.97 20.48 -26.69
C LYS A 359 -10.70 20.88 -25.40
N ARG A 360 -11.86 20.28 -25.12
CA ARG A 360 -12.62 20.52 -23.87
C ARG A 360 -11.92 19.95 -22.64
N SER A 361 -10.93 19.11 -22.87
CA SER A 361 -10.18 18.35 -21.88
C SER A 361 -8.92 19.11 -21.41
N LEU A 362 -8.47 20.12 -22.17
CA LEU A 362 -7.29 20.94 -21.88
C LEU A 362 -7.34 21.72 -20.55
N PRO A 363 -8.47 22.28 -20.10
CA PRO A 363 -8.51 22.97 -18.80
C PRO A 363 -8.11 22.07 -17.62
N TRP A 364 -8.50 20.79 -17.68
CA TRP A 364 -8.10 19.79 -16.68
C TRP A 364 -6.61 19.47 -16.73
N TYR A 365 -5.99 19.52 -17.91
CA TYR A 365 -4.54 19.40 -18.04
C TYR A 365 -3.83 20.60 -17.41
N GLY A 366 -4.35 21.81 -17.67
CA GLY A 366 -3.85 23.04 -17.06
C GLY A 366 -3.91 22.98 -15.54
N ALA A 367 -5.02 22.49 -14.97
CA ALA A 367 -5.15 22.27 -13.53
C ALA A 367 -4.08 21.31 -12.98
N PHE A 368 -3.79 20.21 -13.70
CA PHE A 368 -2.70 19.31 -13.35
C PHE A 368 -1.33 20.01 -13.38
N LEU A 369 -1.02 20.76 -14.44
CA LEU A 369 0.25 21.48 -14.56
C LEU A 369 0.44 22.48 -13.42
N VAL A 370 -0.61 23.22 -13.07
CA VAL A 370 -0.59 24.15 -11.92
C VAL A 370 -0.35 23.38 -10.62
N ALA A 371 -1.06 22.27 -10.39
CA ALA A 371 -0.85 21.44 -9.20
C ALA A 371 0.59 20.88 -9.13
N PHE A 372 1.16 20.46 -10.26
CA PHE A 372 2.55 20.01 -10.34
C PHE A 372 3.54 21.14 -10.04
N VAL A 373 3.37 22.33 -10.62
CA VAL A 373 4.23 23.49 -10.36
C VAL A 373 4.16 23.91 -8.89
N VAL A 374 2.97 23.92 -8.29
CA VAL A 374 2.81 24.23 -6.86
C VAL A 374 3.48 23.17 -6.00
N PHE A 375 3.21 21.88 -6.26
CA PHE A 375 3.82 20.77 -5.51
C PHE A 375 5.34 20.78 -5.61
N TYR A 376 5.89 20.80 -6.82
CA TYR A 376 7.32 20.83 -7.06
C TYR A 376 7.95 22.13 -6.53
N GLY A 377 7.29 23.28 -6.66
CA GLY A 377 7.76 24.56 -6.14
C GLY A 377 7.89 24.58 -4.61
N ILE A 378 6.94 23.97 -3.89
CA ILE A 378 7.02 23.80 -2.43
C ILE A 378 8.23 22.94 -2.06
N LEU A 379 8.47 21.84 -2.77
CA LEU A 379 9.64 21.00 -2.53
C LEU A 379 10.95 21.72 -2.86
N ALA A 380 10.99 22.39 -4.00
CA ALA A 380 12.14 23.09 -4.54
C ALA A 380 12.58 24.29 -3.67
N THR A 381 11.68 24.83 -2.84
CA THR A 381 11.94 25.95 -1.90
C THR A 381 12.28 25.51 -0.48
N GLY A 382 12.36 24.20 -0.20
CA GLY A 382 12.69 23.68 1.13
C GLY A 382 11.48 23.35 2.00
N CYS A 383 10.28 23.23 1.40
CA CYS A 383 9.04 22.81 2.06
C CYS A 383 8.74 23.58 3.36
N PHE A 384 8.60 24.90 3.24
CA PHE A 384 8.31 25.82 4.36
C PHE A 384 9.32 25.74 5.52
N GLY A 385 10.61 25.54 5.21
CA GLY A 385 11.69 25.47 6.20
C GLY A 385 11.88 24.08 6.81
N TYR A 386 11.32 23.03 6.20
CA TYR A 386 11.58 21.64 6.60
C TYR A 386 13.06 21.28 6.50
N ASP A 387 13.70 21.74 5.43
CA ASP A 387 15.10 21.52 5.06
C ASP A 387 16.10 22.05 6.09
N THR A 388 15.77 23.18 6.71
CA THR A 388 16.64 23.96 7.61
C THR A 388 16.31 23.82 9.08
N ARG A 389 15.26 23.08 9.42
CA ARG A 389 14.83 22.90 10.80
C ARG A 389 15.79 21.99 11.57
N ILE A 390 16.57 22.60 12.47
CA ILE A 390 17.46 21.95 13.42
C ILE A 390 16.97 22.28 14.84
N PRO A 391 16.88 21.30 15.76
CA PRO A 391 16.44 21.57 17.13
C PRO A 391 17.53 22.31 17.92
N ASN A 392 17.11 23.11 18.90
CA ASN A 392 18.06 23.73 19.83
C ASN A 392 18.67 22.64 20.74
N ALA A 393 19.98 22.64 20.93
CA ALA A 393 20.68 21.65 21.74
C ALA A 393 20.12 21.55 23.17
N ALA A 394 19.66 22.66 23.75
CA ALA A 394 19.06 22.68 25.09
C ALA A 394 17.73 21.92 25.19
N ASP A 395 17.01 21.75 24.08
CA ASP A 395 15.70 21.10 24.02
C ASP A 395 15.78 19.61 23.66
N VAL A 396 16.99 19.12 23.36
CA VAL A 396 17.26 17.73 23.02
C VAL A 396 17.49 16.93 24.30
N GLU A 397 16.82 15.78 24.40
CA GLU A 397 16.99 14.81 25.48
C GLU A 397 18.03 13.75 25.10
N ALA A 398 17.94 13.23 23.87
CA ALA A 398 18.89 12.28 23.32
C ALA A 398 18.93 12.37 21.78
N VAL A 399 20.06 11.99 21.19
CA VAL A 399 20.19 11.82 19.74
C VAL A 399 20.60 10.40 19.41
N ALA A 400 19.77 9.70 18.65
CA ALA A 400 20.17 8.44 18.03
C ALA A 400 20.72 8.69 16.63
N LEU A 401 21.83 8.02 16.31
CA LEU A 401 22.51 8.15 15.03
C LEU A 401 22.59 6.78 14.35
N GLU A 402 22.02 6.69 13.14
CA GLU A 402 22.15 5.50 12.30
C GLU A 402 23.27 5.74 11.28
N LYS A 403 24.35 4.95 11.35
CA LYS A 403 25.52 5.04 10.46
C LYS A 403 25.48 3.93 9.39
N THR A 404 25.80 4.28 8.14
CA THR A 404 26.01 3.29 7.04
C THR A 404 27.32 3.54 6.28
N LEU A 405 28.38 3.98 6.96
CA LEU A 405 29.66 4.35 6.32
C LEU A 405 30.77 3.31 6.37
N SER A 406 30.59 2.21 7.10
CA SER A 406 31.64 1.18 7.26
C SER A 406 31.06 -0.12 7.79
N SER A 407 31.46 -1.27 7.25
CA SER A 407 31.05 -2.64 7.64
C SER A 407 31.32 -3.03 9.10
N TYR A 408 31.77 -2.12 9.96
CA TYR A 408 32.25 -2.41 11.33
C TYR A 408 31.59 -1.59 12.45
N GLY A 409 30.53 -0.81 12.17
CA GLY A 409 29.83 -0.07 13.24
C GLY A 409 28.52 0.55 12.75
N GLY A 410 27.44 -0.18 12.92
CA GLY A 410 26.05 0.24 12.74
C GLY A 410 25.18 -0.39 13.84
N ASP A 411 23.84 -0.31 13.73
CA ASP A 411 22.91 -0.97 14.65
C ASP A 411 23.30 -2.44 14.84
N LYS A 412 23.92 -2.77 15.98
CA LYS A 412 24.33 -4.14 16.27
C LYS A 412 23.09 -4.87 16.77
N SER A 413 22.60 -5.78 15.94
CA SER A 413 21.48 -6.65 16.27
C SER A 413 22.03 -7.86 17.01
N ILE A 414 21.68 -8.01 18.28
CA ILE A 414 22.00 -9.18 19.08
C ILE A 414 21.00 -10.26 18.68
N TYR A 415 21.45 -11.35 18.09
CA TYR A 415 20.60 -12.47 17.70
C TYR A 415 20.58 -13.55 18.78
N ASP A 416 19.46 -14.26 18.87
CA ASP A 416 19.36 -15.44 19.72
C ASP A 416 20.39 -16.50 19.30
N GLY A 417 21.21 -16.95 20.27
CA GLY A 417 22.21 -17.98 20.07
C GLY A 417 21.64 -19.32 19.63
N LYS A 418 20.33 -19.58 19.86
CA LYS A 418 19.68 -20.83 19.47
C LYS A 418 19.13 -20.82 18.04
N THR A 419 18.69 -19.68 17.53
CA THR A 419 17.99 -19.61 16.23
C THR A 419 18.68 -18.74 15.18
N HIS A 420 19.59 -17.84 15.57
CA HIS A 420 20.36 -16.91 14.71
C HIS A 420 19.52 -16.11 13.68
N ARG A 421 18.19 -16.10 13.84
CA ARG A 421 17.23 -15.53 12.87
C ARG A 421 16.34 -14.46 13.51
N THR A 422 16.26 -14.44 14.84
CA THR A 422 15.53 -13.42 15.61
C THR A 422 16.52 -12.53 16.35
N ALA A 423 16.50 -11.23 16.01
CA ALA A 423 17.19 -10.20 16.78
C ALA A 423 16.44 -10.00 18.11
N ILE A 424 17.13 -10.19 19.23
CA ILE A 424 16.62 -10.03 20.60
C ILE A 424 16.74 -8.57 21.06
N ALA A 425 17.79 -7.89 20.61
CA ALA A 425 18.02 -6.48 20.93
C ALA A 425 18.76 -5.80 19.78
N SER A 426 18.55 -4.49 19.64
CA SER A 426 19.28 -3.65 18.69
C SER A 426 19.93 -2.52 19.50
N LEU A 427 21.25 -2.48 19.46
CA LEU A 427 22.05 -1.41 20.05
C LEU A 427 21.97 -0.21 19.11
N LYS A 428 21.15 0.76 19.48
CA LYS A 428 21.10 2.06 18.82
C LYS A 428 21.90 3.05 19.66
N PRO A 429 23.09 3.48 19.22
CA PRO A 429 23.89 4.43 19.98
C PRO A 429 23.09 5.71 20.19
N GLN A 430 22.93 6.10 21.46
CA GLN A 430 22.24 7.31 21.87
C GLN A 430 23.23 8.22 22.60
N LEU A 431 23.25 9.47 22.18
CA LEU A 431 24.07 10.51 22.78
C LEU A 431 23.19 11.39 23.67
N THR A 432 23.61 11.53 24.91
CA THR A 432 22.89 12.20 25.99
C THR A 432 23.70 13.33 26.61
N GLU A 433 25.03 13.33 26.45
CA GLU A 433 25.87 14.39 26.99
C GLU A 433 25.61 15.74 26.27
N PRO A 434 25.42 16.84 27.02
CA PRO A 434 25.13 18.16 26.44
C PRO A 434 26.20 18.65 25.45
N GLU A 435 27.47 18.35 25.71
CA GLU A 435 28.58 18.73 24.82
C GLU A 435 28.53 17.97 23.48
N ASN A 436 28.23 16.67 23.50
CA ASN A 436 28.09 15.84 22.30
C ASN A 436 26.85 16.23 21.50
N ILE A 437 25.74 16.56 22.16
CA ILE A 437 24.54 17.11 21.53
C ILE A 437 24.84 18.45 20.83
N ALA A 438 25.58 19.35 21.47
CA ALA A 438 25.99 20.61 20.86
C ALA A 438 26.91 20.39 19.64
N ARG A 439 27.83 19.42 19.72
CA ARG A 439 28.70 19.03 18.60
C ARG A 439 27.88 18.48 17.43
N ILE A 440 26.91 17.62 17.68
CA ILE A 440 26.03 17.04 16.64
C ILE A 440 25.17 18.09 15.98
N THR A 441 24.55 18.98 16.75
CA THR A 441 23.71 20.04 16.17
C THR A 441 24.52 20.97 15.27
N LYS A 442 25.80 21.20 15.59
CA LYS A 442 26.76 21.90 14.71
C LYS A 442 27.05 21.10 13.44
N ILE A 443 27.37 19.82 13.54
CA ILE A 443 27.62 18.95 12.37
C ILE A 443 26.38 18.87 11.47
N HIS A 444 25.19 18.76 12.06
CA HIS A 444 23.92 18.77 11.32
C HIS A 444 23.73 20.09 10.56
N ARG A 445 24.11 21.23 11.16
CA ARG A 445 24.09 22.53 10.48
C ARG A 445 25.06 22.58 9.31
N GLU A 446 26.29 22.10 9.50
CA GLU A 446 27.29 22.01 8.42
C GLU A 446 26.76 21.18 7.24
N ILE A 447 26.07 20.05 7.52
CA ILE A 447 25.44 19.24 6.47
C ILE A 447 24.32 20.01 5.76
N VAL A 448 23.43 20.67 6.50
CA VAL A 448 22.35 21.49 5.90
C VAL A 448 22.93 22.57 4.98
N ASP A 449 24.00 23.23 5.40
CA ASP A 449 24.68 24.28 4.63
C ASP A 449 25.32 23.73 3.34
N LEU A 450 25.79 22.47 3.32
CA LEU A 450 26.28 21.81 2.10
C LEU A 450 25.18 21.65 1.03
N TYR A 451 23.95 21.34 1.47
CA TYR A 451 22.81 21.13 0.57
C TYR A 451 22.22 22.42 0.03
N ARG A 452 22.42 23.57 0.68
CA ARG A 452 21.83 24.85 0.29
C ARG A 452 22.86 25.73 -0.43
N PRO A 453 23.17 25.50 -1.72
CA PRO A 453 24.03 26.41 -2.46
C PRO A 453 23.30 27.75 -2.67
N ASP A 454 24.00 28.85 -2.41
CA ASP A 454 23.72 30.26 -2.74
C ASP A 454 22.47 30.53 -3.60
N GLY A 455 21.28 30.42 -2.99
CA GLY A 455 20.01 30.88 -3.58
C GLY A 455 19.40 30.04 -4.72
N ARG A 456 19.83 28.79 -4.95
CA ARG A 456 19.23 27.92 -5.99
C ARG A 456 18.08 27.06 -5.44
N PHE A 457 17.08 26.81 -6.29
CA PHE A 457 16.01 25.84 -6.03
C PHE A 457 16.55 24.41 -5.98
N TYR A 458 15.97 23.57 -5.12
CA TYR A 458 16.31 22.15 -5.09
C TYR A 458 15.85 21.44 -6.37
N THR A 459 16.79 20.73 -6.99
CA THR A 459 16.52 19.83 -8.11
C THR A 459 16.56 18.39 -7.65
N PRO A 460 15.76 17.48 -8.24
CA PRO A 460 15.81 16.07 -7.87
C PRO A 460 17.23 15.52 -8.09
N LEU A 461 17.77 14.85 -7.09
CA LEU A 461 19.06 14.16 -7.17
C LEU A 461 19.02 13.12 -8.29
N ARG A 462 20.06 13.08 -9.13
CA ARG A 462 20.17 12.08 -10.21
C ARG A 462 20.30 10.67 -9.65
N GLN A 463 21.14 10.54 -8.63
CA GLN A 463 21.46 9.27 -8.00
C GLN A 463 21.35 9.40 -6.48
N TYR A 464 20.66 8.43 -5.88
CA TYR A 464 20.50 8.30 -4.44
C TYR A 464 21.35 7.13 -3.94
N SER A 465 22.67 7.21 -4.16
CA SER A 465 23.65 6.18 -3.75
C SER A 465 24.84 6.84 -3.08
N GLY A 466 24.92 6.74 -1.76
CA GLY A 466 25.95 7.41 -1.01
C GLY A 466 25.80 7.10 0.47
N PRO A 467 26.81 7.47 1.28
CA PRO A 467 26.76 7.23 2.70
C PRO A 467 25.58 7.95 3.35
N ARG A 468 24.74 7.17 4.04
CA ARG A 468 23.56 7.68 4.73
C ARG A 468 23.94 8.15 6.14
N ILE A 469 23.50 9.36 6.50
CA ILE A 469 23.56 9.88 7.87
C ILE A 469 22.13 10.13 8.33
N VAL A 470 21.74 9.49 9.43
CA VAL A 470 20.42 9.67 10.04
C VAL A 470 20.56 10.33 11.39
N PHE A 471 19.93 11.48 11.55
CA PHE A 471 19.75 12.12 12.84
C PHE A 471 18.34 11.82 13.35
N ASP A 472 18.21 11.19 14.51
CA ASP A 472 16.93 10.96 15.18
C ASP A 472 16.97 11.62 16.57
N TYR A 473 16.46 12.86 16.63
CA TYR A 473 16.42 13.64 17.87
C TYR A 473 15.16 13.30 18.66
N LYS A 474 15.34 12.92 19.93
CA LYS A 474 14.27 12.89 20.93
C LYS A 474 14.30 14.20 21.71
N LEU A 475 13.22 14.96 21.64
CA LEU A 475 13.09 16.26 22.32
C LEU A 475 12.45 16.09 23.70
N LYS A 476 12.79 16.97 24.64
CA LYS A 476 12.25 16.97 26.02
C LYS A 476 10.72 17.08 26.09
N ASN A 477 10.09 17.61 25.04
CA ASN A 477 8.64 17.72 24.92
C ASN A 477 7.96 16.44 24.36
N GLY A 478 8.71 15.35 24.21
CA GLY A 478 8.21 14.06 23.69
C GLY A 478 8.09 13.98 22.16
N LYS A 479 8.45 15.05 21.41
CA LYS A 479 8.44 15.01 19.94
C LYS A 479 9.74 14.39 19.41
N HIS A 480 9.63 13.74 18.26
CA HIS A 480 10.78 13.19 17.52
C HIS A 480 11.04 14.01 16.25
N LEU A 481 12.30 14.25 15.95
CA LEU A 481 12.74 14.86 14.69
C LEU A 481 13.74 13.93 14.02
N LYS A 482 13.28 13.21 12.99
CA LYS A 482 14.13 12.36 12.16
C LYS A 482 14.52 13.09 10.87
N ARG A 483 15.81 13.07 10.54
CA ARG A 483 16.38 13.62 9.31
C ARG A 483 17.34 12.62 8.71
N THR A 484 17.22 12.39 7.40
CA THR A 484 18.11 11.52 6.66
C THR A 484 18.77 12.32 5.55
N TYR A 485 20.09 12.35 5.56
CA TYR A 485 20.90 12.94 4.51
C TYR A 485 21.65 11.84 3.77
N GLN A 486 21.81 12.05 2.46
CA GLN A 486 22.54 11.13 1.61
C GLN A 486 23.12 11.91 0.43
N TYR A 487 24.45 11.95 0.37
CA TYR A 487 25.17 12.65 -0.69
C TYR A 487 25.84 11.62 -1.60
N SER A 488 25.52 11.64 -2.89
CA SER A 488 26.12 10.72 -3.87
C SER A 488 27.47 11.27 -4.34
N TRP A 489 28.43 10.37 -4.56
CA TRP A 489 29.68 10.73 -5.22
C TRP A 489 29.47 10.85 -6.73
N THR A 490 30.00 11.91 -7.34
CA THR A 490 30.10 12.07 -8.79
C THR A 490 31.56 12.29 -9.17
N ALA A 491 32.11 11.43 -10.01
CA ALA A 491 33.52 11.47 -10.41
C ALA A 491 33.87 12.79 -11.13
N GLY A 492 34.96 13.45 -10.70
CA GLY A 492 35.64 14.51 -11.46
C GLY A 492 34.96 15.89 -11.55
N GLY A 493 33.96 16.18 -10.72
CA GLY A 493 33.29 17.49 -10.67
C GLY A 493 33.52 18.27 -9.36
N PRO A 494 33.11 19.56 -9.27
CA PRO A 494 33.15 20.37 -8.03
C PRO A 494 32.34 19.77 -6.87
N GLU A 495 31.55 18.73 -7.12
CA GLU A 495 30.84 17.94 -6.12
C GLU A 495 31.76 17.00 -5.32
N SER A 496 33.01 16.78 -5.74
CA SER A 496 33.99 15.98 -4.98
C SER A 496 34.37 16.61 -3.65
N GLU A 497 34.60 17.93 -3.61
CA GLU A 497 34.91 18.66 -2.37
C GLU A 497 33.72 18.63 -1.39
N LYS A 498 32.49 18.77 -1.90
CA LYS A 498 31.28 18.66 -1.08
C LYS A 498 31.10 17.26 -0.52
N TYR A 499 31.37 16.23 -1.33
CA TYR A 499 31.36 14.84 -0.88
C TYR A 499 32.42 14.58 0.20
N GLU A 500 33.63 15.13 0.05
CA GLU A 500 34.68 15.06 1.07
C GLU A 500 34.29 15.77 2.36
N ARG A 501 33.70 16.97 2.28
CA ARG A 501 33.16 17.67 3.47
C ARG A 501 32.04 16.87 4.14
N TYR A 502 31.13 16.30 3.37
CA TYR A 502 30.04 15.46 3.89
C TYR A 502 30.56 14.20 4.57
N THR A 503 31.50 13.49 3.94
CA THR A 503 32.13 12.29 4.52
C THR A 503 33.03 12.64 5.71
N GLY A 504 33.67 13.81 5.70
CA GLY A 504 34.43 14.37 6.83
C GLY A 504 33.53 14.65 8.04
N ALA A 505 32.39 15.32 7.84
CA ALA A 505 31.37 15.50 8.87
C ALA A 505 30.89 14.15 9.44
N ALA A 506 30.70 13.16 8.57
CA ALA A 506 30.34 11.80 9.00
C ALA A 506 31.43 11.09 9.81
N ARG A 507 32.72 11.34 9.50
CA ARG A 507 33.86 10.83 10.29
C ARG A 507 33.92 11.46 11.67
N GLN A 508 33.73 12.79 11.77
CA GLN A 508 33.70 13.50 13.05
C GLN A 508 32.64 12.95 14.00
N ILE A 509 31.48 12.54 13.49
CA ILE A 509 30.43 11.89 14.28
C ILE A 509 30.95 10.56 14.86
N SER A 510 31.66 9.77 14.06
CA SER A 510 32.17 8.46 14.52
C SER A 510 33.37 8.50 15.44
N GLU A 511 33.97 9.67 15.64
CA GLU A 511 35.07 9.89 16.58
C GLU A 511 34.57 10.38 17.96
N ILE A 512 33.25 10.54 18.14
CA ILE A 512 32.68 10.94 19.44
C ILE A 512 32.80 9.75 20.42
N PRO A 513 33.46 9.92 21.59
CA PRO A 513 33.66 8.82 22.55
C PRO A 513 32.36 8.16 23.01
N GLU A 514 31.36 8.94 23.42
CA GLU A 514 30.03 8.44 23.84
C GLU A 514 29.32 7.67 22.71
N PHE A 515 29.59 8.01 21.44
CA PHE A 515 29.07 7.28 20.28
C PHE A 515 29.77 5.93 20.12
N ILE A 516 31.09 5.87 20.32
CA ILE A 516 31.87 4.63 20.25
C ILE A 516 31.46 3.68 21.37
N GLU A 517 31.38 4.19 22.61
CA GLU A 517 30.97 3.41 23.78
C GLU A 517 29.55 2.86 23.66
N SER A 518 28.61 3.69 23.19
CA SER A 518 27.21 3.26 22.98
C SER A 518 26.99 2.39 21.73
N SER A 519 27.99 2.24 20.86
CA SER A 519 27.90 1.45 19.62
C SER A 519 28.66 0.12 19.68
N ASP A 520 29.48 -0.14 20.70
CA ASP A 520 30.27 -1.37 20.81
C ASP A 520 29.70 -2.36 21.84
N VAL A 521 29.62 -3.64 21.46
CA VAL A 521 29.03 -4.72 22.29
C VAL A 521 29.92 -5.03 23.49
N VAL A 522 31.22 -4.75 23.38
CA VAL A 522 32.22 -4.99 24.43
C VAL A 522 31.89 -4.23 25.71
N PHE A 523 31.24 -3.06 25.63
CA PHE A 523 30.82 -2.30 26.81
C PHE A 523 29.50 -2.78 27.42
N PHE A 524 28.79 -3.71 26.76
CA PHE A 524 27.55 -4.31 27.25
C PHE A 524 27.72 -5.75 27.75
N ALA A 525 28.87 -6.37 27.51
CA ALA A 525 29.21 -7.69 28.01
C ALA A 525 30.22 -7.56 29.15
N GLU A 526 29.82 -7.89 30.39
CA GLU A 526 30.78 -8.06 31.48
C GLU A 526 31.73 -9.21 31.10
N PRO A 527 33.07 -9.05 31.30
CA PRO A 527 33.99 -10.16 31.12
C PRO A 527 33.68 -11.24 32.17
N GLU A 528 33.45 -12.48 31.73
CA GLU A 528 33.38 -13.66 32.60
C GLU A 528 34.73 -13.97 33.25
#